data_AF-A0A553RFW8-F1
#
_entry.id   AF-A0A553RFW8-F1
#
_cell.length_a   1.000
_cell.length_b   1.000
_cell.length_c   1.000
_cell.angle_alpha   90.00
_cell.angle_beta   90.00
_cell.angle_gamma   90.00
#
_symmetry.space_group_name_H-M   'P 1'
#
loop_
_entity.id
_entity.type
_entity.pdbx_description
1 polymer ?
#
loop_
_entity_poly.entity_id
_entity_poly.type
_entity_poly.pdbx_seq_one_letter_code
_entity_poly.pdbx_strand_id
1 'polypeptide(L)'
;MKKIPTNAVHVDSPPNIPTLTTSYVHGLSSHPLLYTTVDQCLQATTERYPDREALVFVQDGIRKTFAQFYQDILVEKAAAGLLAAGLKRGDRLGIWGPNIYEWILMQFATAKAGIILVSVNPAYQLQEAEFALRKWFGDKNVDNSVKEKA
;
A
#
# COMPACT_ATOMS: atom_id res chain seq x y z
N MET A 1 11.32 -32.11 4.11
CA MET A 1 11.27 -30.63 4.05
C MET A 1 11.66 -30.18 2.65
N LYS A 2 10.73 -29.59 1.88
CA LYS A 2 11.02 -29.04 0.54
C LYS A 2 11.69 -27.67 0.71
N LYS A 3 12.89 -27.50 0.12
CA LYS A 3 13.62 -26.23 0.12
C LYS A 3 12.81 -25.15 -0.61
N ILE A 4 12.68 -23.99 0.03
CA ILE A 4 12.12 -22.77 -0.57
C ILE A 4 13.11 -22.29 -1.64
N PRO A 5 12.69 -22.01 -2.89
CA PRO A 5 13.61 -21.52 -3.92
C PRO A 5 14.07 -20.09 -3.61
N THR A 6 15.38 -19.90 -3.66
CA THR A 6 16.15 -18.70 -3.27
C THR A 6 16.08 -17.54 -4.27
N ASN A 7 15.01 -17.41 -5.06
CA ASN A 7 14.88 -16.38 -6.10
C ASN A 7 14.04 -15.18 -5.63
N ALA A 8 14.18 -14.77 -4.37
CA ALA A 8 13.38 -13.67 -3.82
C ALA A 8 13.99 -12.28 -4.05
N VAL A 9 15.21 -12.19 -4.58
CA VAL A 9 15.84 -10.93 -4.96
C VAL A 9 16.42 -11.10 -6.36
N HIS A 10 16.01 -10.23 -7.30
CA HIS A 10 16.60 -10.15 -8.64
C HIS A 10 18.04 -9.63 -8.53
N VAL A 11 18.97 -10.50 -8.15
CA VAL A 11 20.40 -10.24 -8.22
C VAL A 11 20.96 -11.20 -9.25
N ASP A 12 21.58 -10.65 -10.30
CA ASP A 12 22.13 -11.42 -11.43
C ASP A 12 23.38 -12.24 -11.02
N SER A 13 23.65 -12.36 -9.73
CA SER A 13 24.80 -13.07 -9.17
C SER A 13 24.40 -13.76 -7.87
N PRO A 14 24.91 -14.98 -7.62
CA PRO A 14 24.62 -15.72 -6.40
C PRO A 14 25.04 -14.90 -5.16
N PRO A 15 24.41 -15.13 -3.99
CA PRO A 15 24.81 -14.46 -2.75
C PRO A 15 26.28 -14.79 -2.47
N ASN A 16 27.16 -13.81 -2.67
CA ASN A 16 28.55 -13.91 -2.28
C ASN A 16 28.60 -13.68 -0.77
N ILE A 17 29.20 -14.59 0.00
CA ILE A 17 29.48 -14.34 1.42
C ILE A 17 30.60 -13.33 1.45
N PRO A 18 30.33 -12.05 1.73
CA PRO A 18 31.33 -11.04 1.52
C PRO A 18 32.36 -11.16 2.65
N THR A 19 33.61 -11.51 2.33
CA THR A 19 34.77 -11.23 3.19
C THR A 19 35.10 -9.74 3.10
N LEU A 20 34.09 -8.89 3.27
CA LEU A 20 34.23 -7.45 3.10
C LEU A 20 34.96 -6.88 4.32
N THR A 21 36.15 -6.33 4.08
CA THR A 21 36.89 -5.48 5.02
C THR A 21 36.32 -4.06 5.11
N THR A 22 35.29 -3.74 4.31
CA THR A 22 34.66 -2.42 4.23
C THR A 22 33.14 -2.54 4.26
N SER A 23 32.45 -1.63 4.97
CA SER A 23 30.98 -1.60 5.04
C SER A 23 30.35 -0.96 3.79
N TYR A 24 30.74 -1.38 2.59
CA TYR A 24 30.19 -0.88 1.34
C TYR A 24 29.94 -2.02 0.34
N VAL A 25 28.74 -2.04 -0.24
CA VAL A 25 28.34 -2.99 -1.28
C VAL A 25 27.52 -2.26 -2.35
N HIS A 26 27.81 -2.54 -3.61
CA HIS A 26 27.03 -2.07 -4.75
C HIS A 26 26.95 -3.18 -5.80
N GLY A 27 25.88 -3.21 -6.58
CA GLY A 27 25.67 -4.19 -7.65
C GLY A 27 24.95 -3.53 -8.84
N LEU A 28 25.35 -3.90 -10.05
CA LEU A 28 24.62 -3.53 -11.26
C LEU A 28 23.48 -4.54 -11.45
N SER A 29 22.32 -4.06 -11.88
CA SER A 29 21.18 -4.90 -12.28
C SER A 29 21.01 -4.80 -13.78
N SER A 30 20.86 -5.93 -14.47
CA SER A 30 20.44 -5.98 -15.88
C SER A 30 18.95 -5.64 -16.06
N HIS A 31 18.18 -5.61 -14.97
CA HIS A 31 16.76 -5.26 -14.99
C HIS A 31 16.59 -3.75 -14.84
N PRO A 32 15.96 -3.07 -15.81
CA PRO A 32 15.73 -1.62 -15.72
C PRO A 32 14.78 -1.28 -14.57
N LEU A 33 14.94 -0.07 -14.02
CA LEU A 33 13.98 0.47 -13.06
C LEU A 33 12.63 0.70 -13.75
N LEU A 34 11.54 0.46 -13.01
CA LEU A 34 10.20 0.81 -13.45
C LEU A 34 9.93 2.29 -13.15
N TYR A 35 9.55 3.04 -14.18
CA TYR A 35 9.21 4.48 -14.07
C TYR A 35 7.71 4.73 -14.02
N THR A 36 6.90 3.67 -13.87
CA THR A 36 5.45 3.72 -13.82
C THR A 36 4.94 3.90 -12.40
N THR A 37 3.82 4.61 -12.25
CA THR A 37 3.15 4.73 -10.94
C THR A 37 2.44 3.42 -10.58
N VAL A 38 2.08 3.27 -9.30
CA VAL A 38 1.32 2.10 -8.81
C VAL A 38 -0.01 1.93 -9.57
N ASP A 39 -0.72 3.04 -9.82
CA ASP A 39 -1.96 3.04 -10.60
C ASP A 39 -1.73 2.59 -12.06
N GLN A 40 -0.66 3.08 -12.72
CA GLN A 40 -0.31 2.67 -14.08
C GLN A 40 0.04 1.17 -14.16
N CYS A 41 0.77 0.64 -13.18
CA CYS A 41 1.06 -0.79 -13.09
C CYS A 41 -0.23 -1.62 -12.95
N LEU A 42 -1.15 -1.18 -12.09
CA LEU A 42 -2.43 -1.87 -11.90
C LEU A 42 -3.31 -1.79 -13.14
N GLN A 43 -3.37 -0.63 -13.80
CA GLN A 43 -4.11 -0.45 -15.04
C GLN A 43 -3.59 -1.40 -16.12
N ALA A 44 -2.29 -1.40 -16.39
CA ALA A 44 -1.68 -2.27 -17.40
C ALA A 44 -1.87 -3.77 -17.09
N THR A 45 -1.87 -4.14 -15.80
CA THR A 45 -2.15 -5.51 -15.38
C THR A 45 -3.61 -5.88 -15.60
N THR A 46 -4.52 -4.95 -15.32
CA THR A 46 -5.97 -5.12 -15.50
C THR A 46 -6.33 -5.26 -16.98
N GLU A 47 -5.72 -4.46 -17.84
CA GLU A 47 -5.89 -4.56 -19.30
C GLU A 47 -5.39 -5.92 -19.84
N ARG A 48 -4.35 -6.49 -19.23
CA ARG A 48 -3.77 -7.78 -19.66
C ARG A 48 -4.50 -9.00 -19.11
N TYR A 49 -5.01 -8.93 -17.88
CA TYR A 49 -5.58 -10.08 -17.17
C TYR A 49 -6.89 -9.72 -16.42
N PRO A 50 -7.92 -9.21 -17.11
CA PRO A 50 -9.11 -8.64 -16.45
C PRO A 50 -9.87 -9.65 -15.58
N ASP A 51 -9.98 -10.90 -16.03
CA ASP A 51 -10.78 -11.95 -15.37
C ASP A 51 -10.00 -12.76 -14.33
N ARG A 52 -8.70 -12.50 -14.18
CA ARG A 52 -7.87 -13.22 -13.20
C ARG A 52 -8.14 -12.67 -11.79
N GLU A 53 -8.25 -13.55 -10.81
CA GLU A 53 -8.35 -13.16 -9.39
C GLU A 53 -7.14 -12.31 -8.99
N ALA A 54 -7.41 -11.11 -8.50
CA ALA A 54 -6.42 -10.17 -7.97
C ALA A 54 -6.33 -10.27 -6.45
N LEU A 55 -7.49 -10.34 -5.78
CA LEU A 55 -7.61 -10.31 -4.34
C LEU A 55 -8.62 -11.34 -3.84
N VAL A 56 -8.24 -12.05 -2.78
CA VAL A 56 -9.07 -13.07 -2.13
C VAL A 56 -8.97 -12.89 -0.62
N PHE A 57 -10.05 -12.44 0.01
CA PHE A 57 -10.21 -12.36 1.46
C PHE A 57 -11.17 -13.46 1.90
N VAL A 58 -10.61 -14.57 2.36
CA VAL A 58 -11.35 -15.82 2.60
C VAL A 58 -12.37 -15.66 3.73
N GLN A 59 -11.99 -14.98 4.82
CA GLN A 59 -12.85 -14.79 6.00
C GLN A 59 -14.08 -13.94 5.68
N ASP A 60 -13.90 -12.92 4.84
CA ASP A 60 -14.97 -11.99 4.44
C ASP A 60 -15.75 -12.48 3.21
N GLY A 61 -15.35 -13.61 2.62
CA GLY A 61 -15.96 -14.15 1.40
C GLY A 61 -15.73 -13.28 0.15
N ILE A 62 -14.77 -12.35 0.17
CA ILE A 62 -14.52 -11.41 -0.92
C ILE A 62 -13.53 -12.03 -1.91
N ARG A 63 -13.92 -12.09 -3.18
CA ARG A 63 -13.07 -12.44 -4.32
C ARG A 63 -13.26 -11.41 -5.41
N LYS A 64 -12.16 -10.82 -5.86
CA LYS A 64 -12.17 -9.76 -6.88
C LYS A 64 -11.20 -10.10 -7.99
N THR A 65 -11.68 -10.04 -9.23
CA THR A 65 -10.80 -10.04 -10.40
C THR A 65 -10.06 -8.71 -10.52
N PHE A 66 -9.01 -8.64 -11.36
CA PHE A 66 -8.34 -7.36 -11.63
C PHE A 66 -9.30 -6.30 -12.15
N ALA A 67 -10.21 -6.65 -13.06
CA ALA A 67 -11.21 -5.72 -13.58
C ALA A 67 -12.14 -5.20 -12.49
N GLN A 68 -12.65 -6.08 -11.63
CA GLN A 68 -13.52 -5.69 -10.52
C GLN A 68 -12.79 -4.82 -9.50
N PHE A 69 -11.55 -5.19 -9.14
CA PHE A 69 -10.76 -4.40 -8.20
C PHE A 69 -10.44 -3.01 -8.76
N TYR A 70 -10.04 -2.92 -10.02
CA TYR A 70 -9.75 -1.64 -10.67
C TYR A 70 -11.02 -0.78 -10.82
N GLN A 71 -12.18 -1.39 -11.06
CA GLN A 71 -13.47 -0.70 -11.02
C GLN A 71 -13.80 -0.16 -9.63
N ASP A 72 -13.59 -0.93 -8.55
CA ASP A 72 -13.83 -0.45 -7.19
C ASP A 72 -12.95 0.79 -6.87
N ILE A 73 -11.74 0.87 -7.44
CA ILE A 73 -10.84 2.04 -7.31
C ILE A 73 -11.32 3.23 -8.16
N LEU A 74 -11.73 2.98 -9.42
CA LEU A 74 -12.08 3.99 -10.43
C LEU A 74 -13.50 4.53 -10.32
N VAL A 75 -14.46 3.62 -10.25
CA VAL A 75 -15.90 3.81 -10.52
C VAL A 75 -16.70 3.93 -9.21
N GLU A 76 -16.24 3.32 -8.11
CA GLU A 76 -17.01 3.28 -6.85
C GLU A 76 -16.35 4.01 -5.66
N LYS A 77 -16.24 5.33 -5.76
CA LYS A 77 -16.22 6.26 -4.59
C LYS A 77 -14.93 6.35 -3.79
N ALA A 78 -13.92 5.49 -3.94
CA ALA A 78 -12.72 5.62 -3.11
C ALA A 78 -11.86 6.83 -3.53
N ALA A 79 -11.21 6.80 -4.70
CA ALA A 79 -10.35 7.93 -5.12
C ALA A 79 -11.16 9.22 -5.34
N ALA A 80 -12.29 9.12 -6.04
CA ALA A 80 -13.18 10.25 -6.27
C ALA A 80 -13.82 10.78 -4.97
N GLY A 81 -14.19 9.89 -4.04
CA GLY A 81 -14.79 10.28 -2.76
C GLY A 81 -13.77 10.90 -1.80
N LEU A 82 -12.50 10.49 -1.84
CA LEU A 82 -11.43 11.19 -1.12
C LEU A 82 -11.31 12.65 -1.59
N LEU A 83 -11.32 12.87 -2.91
CA LEU A 83 -11.30 14.22 -3.48
C LEU A 83 -12.59 14.99 -3.14
N ALA A 84 -13.75 14.34 -3.20
CA ALA A 84 -15.04 14.93 -2.82
C ALA A 84 -15.12 15.26 -1.32
N ALA A 85 -14.42 14.51 -0.47
CA ALA A 85 -14.24 14.80 0.95
C ALA A 85 -13.29 15.97 1.22
N GLY A 86 -12.76 16.60 0.16
CA GLY A 86 -11.93 17.80 0.24
C GLY A 86 -10.42 17.52 0.32
N LEU A 87 -10.00 16.25 0.27
CA LEU A 87 -8.59 15.91 0.21
C LEU A 87 -8.01 16.31 -1.15
N LYS A 88 -6.77 16.77 -1.11
CA LYS A 88 -6.02 17.24 -2.27
C LYS A 88 -4.75 16.42 -2.42
N ARG A 89 -4.18 16.50 -3.62
CA ARG A 89 -2.86 15.94 -3.90
C ARG A 89 -1.85 16.48 -2.88
N GLY A 90 -1.11 15.57 -2.25
CA GLY A 90 -0.12 15.89 -1.22
C GLY A 90 -0.66 15.88 0.21
N ASP A 91 -1.98 15.81 0.41
CA ASP A 91 -2.56 15.62 1.74
C ASP A 91 -2.21 14.25 2.29
N ARG A 92 -2.21 14.14 3.62
CA ARG A 92 -1.96 12.88 4.34
C ARG A 92 -3.29 12.31 4.82
N LEU A 93 -3.49 11.01 4.59
CA LEU A 93 -4.62 10.26 5.10
C LEU A 93 -4.12 9.16 6.03
N GLY A 94 -4.41 9.30 7.33
CA GLY A 94 -4.16 8.24 8.31
C GLY A 94 -5.21 7.16 8.19
N ILE A 95 -4.77 5.90 8.08
CA ILE A 95 -5.68 4.75 8.13
C ILE A 95 -5.27 3.87 9.31
N TRP A 96 -6.24 3.58 10.17
CA TRP A 96 -6.09 2.72 11.35
C TRP A 96 -7.16 1.65 11.24
N GLY A 97 -6.76 0.42 10.96
CA GLY A 97 -7.70 -0.67 10.77
C GLY A 97 -7.03 -2.03 10.66
N PRO A 98 -7.84 -3.10 10.68
CA PRO A 98 -7.37 -4.48 10.49
C PRO A 98 -6.98 -4.77 9.02
N ASN A 99 -6.48 -5.97 8.76
CA ASN A 99 -6.13 -6.45 7.42
C ASN A 99 -7.38 -6.86 6.62
N ILE A 100 -8.21 -5.88 6.25
CA ILE A 100 -9.45 -6.06 5.49
C ILE A 100 -9.32 -5.55 4.04
N TYR A 101 -10.31 -5.85 3.19
CA TYR A 101 -10.32 -5.46 1.79
C TYR A 101 -10.21 -3.94 1.57
N GLU A 102 -10.86 -3.16 2.42
CA GLU A 102 -10.87 -1.70 2.37
C GLU A 102 -9.46 -1.13 2.54
N TRP A 103 -8.59 -1.83 3.27
CA TRP A 103 -7.21 -1.41 3.47
C TRP A 103 -6.40 -1.42 2.16
N ILE A 104 -6.55 -2.46 1.34
CA ILE A 104 -5.88 -2.52 0.05
C ILE A 104 -6.55 -1.60 -0.97
N LEU A 105 -7.88 -1.47 -0.91
CA LEU A 105 -8.62 -0.52 -1.74
C LEU A 105 -8.11 0.92 -1.51
N MET A 106 -7.95 1.34 -0.24
CA MET A 106 -7.48 2.68 0.11
C MET A 106 -6.03 2.94 -0.31
N GLN A 107 -5.15 1.93 -0.28
CA GLN A 107 -3.77 2.06 -0.77
C GLN A 107 -3.72 2.44 -2.25
N PHE A 108 -4.50 1.75 -3.10
CA PHE A 108 -4.52 2.06 -4.52
C PHE A 108 -5.32 3.34 -4.83
N ALA A 109 -6.41 3.59 -4.11
CA ALA A 109 -7.20 4.81 -4.27
C ALA A 109 -6.42 6.09 -3.91
N THR A 110 -5.70 6.08 -2.79
CA THR A 110 -4.84 7.22 -2.39
C THR A 110 -3.67 7.41 -3.34
N ALA A 111 -3.01 6.33 -3.78
CA ALA A 111 -1.95 6.39 -4.78
C ALA A 111 -2.45 7.00 -6.09
N LYS A 112 -3.67 6.65 -6.53
CA LYS A 112 -4.31 7.23 -7.71
C LYS A 112 -4.65 8.71 -7.53
N ALA A 113 -5.21 9.08 -6.37
CA ALA A 113 -5.60 10.46 -6.05
C ALA A 113 -4.40 11.38 -5.74
N GLY A 114 -3.19 10.81 -5.59
CA GLY A 114 -1.99 11.56 -5.18
C GLY A 114 -2.00 11.96 -3.70
N ILE A 115 -2.72 11.20 -2.87
CA ILE A 115 -2.81 11.36 -1.41
C ILE A 115 -1.76 10.45 -0.75
N ILE A 116 -1.12 10.94 0.30
CA ILE A 116 -0.12 10.21 1.08
C ILE A 116 -0.85 9.35 2.10
N LEU A 117 -0.92 8.04 1.88
CA LEU A 117 -1.44 7.12 2.89
C LEU A 117 -0.44 6.95 4.04
N VAL A 118 -0.92 7.14 5.28
CA VAL A 118 -0.16 6.92 6.51
C VAL A 118 -0.77 5.73 7.23
N SER A 119 -0.04 4.60 7.25
CA SER A 119 -0.46 3.39 7.96
C SER A 119 -0.25 3.54 9.47
N VAL A 120 -1.32 3.43 10.25
CA VAL A 120 -1.26 3.40 11.71
C VAL A 120 -1.33 1.95 12.17
N ASN A 121 -0.34 1.51 12.96
CA ASN A 121 -0.34 0.16 13.50
C ASN A 121 -1.51 -0.01 14.48
N PRO A 122 -2.42 -0.97 14.25
CA PRO A 122 -3.57 -1.13 15.11
C PRO A 122 -3.24 -1.58 16.53
N ALA A 123 -2.03 -2.08 16.77
CA ALA A 123 -1.56 -2.49 18.09
C ALA A 123 -1.03 -1.32 18.96
N TYR A 124 -0.98 -0.10 18.43
CA TYR A 124 -0.50 1.05 19.21
C TYR A 124 -1.40 1.31 20.42
N GLN A 125 -0.76 1.49 21.57
CA GLN A 125 -1.44 1.99 22.75
C GLN A 125 -1.73 3.48 22.58
N LEU A 126 -2.66 4.00 23.38
CA LEU A 126 -3.16 5.37 23.25
C LEU A 126 -2.05 6.43 23.17
N GLN A 127 -1.03 6.32 24.02
CA GLN A 127 0.08 7.30 24.05
C GLN A 127 0.95 7.24 22.79
N GLU A 128 1.18 6.05 22.25
CA GLU A 128 1.95 5.85 21.02
C GLU A 128 1.19 6.38 19.81
N ALA A 129 -0.11 6.11 19.75
CA ALA A 129 -1.00 6.62 18.71
C ALA A 129 -1.08 8.16 18.76
N GLU A 130 -1.26 8.75 19.95
CA GLU A 130 -1.30 10.21 20.12
C GLU A 130 0.01 10.86 19.65
N PHE A 131 1.15 10.31 20.08
CA PHE A 131 2.46 10.82 19.67
C PHE A 131 2.64 10.75 18.16
N ALA A 132 2.29 9.63 17.53
CA ALA A 132 2.40 9.43 16.09
C ALA A 132 1.49 10.41 15.31
N LEU A 133 0.24 10.55 15.72
CA LEU A 133 -0.73 11.47 15.09
C LEU A 133 -0.26 12.92 15.17
N ARG A 134 0.20 13.38 16.34
CA ARG A 134 0.76 14.73 16.49
C ARG A 134 1.95 14.96 15.57
N LYS A 135 2.83 13.97 15.45
CA LYS A 135 4.01 14.05 14.57
C LYS A 135 3.65 14.10 13.09
N TRP A 136 2.62 13.38 12.66
CA TRP A 136 2.25 13.29 11.25
C TRP A 136 1.33 14.42 10.77
N PHE A 137 0.42 14.88 11.63
CA PHE A 137 -0.66 15.81 11.26
C PHE A 137 -0.58 17.16 11.97
N GLY A 138 0.31 17.31 12.96
CA GLY A 138 0.40 18.50 13.80
C GLY A 138 -0.73 18.62 14.83
N ASP A 139 -0.59 19.52 15.80
CA ASP A 139 -1.57 19.68 16.90
C ASP A 139 -2.96 20.21 16.47
N LYS A 140 -3.15 20.60 15.20
CA LYS A 140 -4.36 21.30 14.74
C LYS A 140 -5.45 20.43 14.09
N ASN A 141 -5.20 19.13 13.89
CA ASN A 141 -6.06 18.27 13.06
C ASN A 141 -6.63 17.02 13.75
N VAL A 142 -6.62 16.96 15.09
CA VAL A 142 -7.31 15.85 15.79
C VAL A 142 -8.80 16.16 15.86
N ASP A 143 -9.52 15.85 14.78
CA ASP A 143 -10.96 15.69 14.87
C ASP A 143 -11.27 14.48 15.77
N ASN A 144 -11.96 14.73 16.88
CA ASN A 144 -12.23 13.74 17.93
C ASN A 144 -13.37 12.76 17.54
N SER A 145 -13.89 12.82 16.31
CA SER A 145 -15.03 12.02 15.83
C SER A 145 -14.78 10.51 15.73
N VAL A 146 -13.53 10.03 15.81
CA VAL A 146 -13.18 8.59 15.73
C VAL A 146 -13.14 7.90 17.10
N LYS A 147 -13.30 8.64 18.21
CA LYS A 147 -13.19 8.08 19.57
C LYS A 147 -14.32 7.12 19.98
N GLU A 148 -15.34 6.91 19.16
CA GLU A 148 -16.58 6.22 19.59
C GLU A 148 -16.76 4.78 19.10
N LYS A 149 -15.82 4.18 18.35
CA LYS A 149 -15.97 2.77 17.90
C LYS A 149 -14.67 1.97 17.95
N ALA A 150 -14.12 1.82 19.15
CA ALA A 150 -13.17 0.76 19.49
C ALA A 150 -13.86 -0.29 20.36
#